data_AF-A0A2N2I5T4-F1
#
_entry.id   AF-A0A2N2I5T4-F1
#
_cell.length_a   1.000
_cell.length_b   1.000
_cell.length_c   1.000
_cell.angle_alpha   90.00
_cell.angle_beta   90.00
_cell.angle_gamma   90.00
#
_symmetry.space_group_name_H-M   'P 1'
#
loop_
_entity.id
_entity.type
_entity.pdbx_description
1 polymer ?
#
loop_
_entity_poly.entity_id
_entity_poly.type
_entity_poly.pdbx_seq_one_letter_code
_entity_poly.pdbx_strand_id
1 'polypeptide(L)'
;MSIKIATHIDFAAMTQIFTQAERKGRDLLYEHEVYSLLRNLGSETPPRSLLLLAGTRPSDEELLALPGERVVLKIVSPYIVHKSDVGGVRIIPKHPDKIRSTWRRMMYEVAENYADRIERRPAHAPTHYQGLTGDALVSAISQDIQGVLLVQFIPPDATSFGNELIVGLRATREFGMVLTAGVGGTDTELLADNFRKNRSIVSASTELNDGESFFELFRRTVAYKVLAGKTRGQKRVVADEQLIECFSAFIQVGNFFSPTAKDAPFVIDELEINPFAFSDFMMVPLDGMCRFSLPQKTLAAPRPVEKIHTLLHPARIGLIGVSTSRQNFGRVILQNILAHGFPADRITVIHPSATNIDGVVCARELSALSEPVDLFVVAVAAEHLPELIEEIMSCKKAASVLLIPGGLGETQDSKAMAEKIMSWIDDGHRQGDGPVFLGGNSMGVISHPGNYDTWFIPEKKLPKGRGQHHRNS
;
A
#
# COMPACT_ATOMS: atom_id res chain seq x y z
N MET A 1 15.37 -5.95 -29.03
CA MET A 1 14.06 -5.74 -29.68
C MET A 1 13.05 -6.26 -28.69
N SER A 2 12.39 -5.36 -27.94
CA SER A 2 11.41 -5.73 -26.90
C SER A 2 10.18 -6.32 -27.60
N ILE A 3 9.85 -7.57 -27.29
CA ILE A 3 8.68 -8.24 -27.86
C ILE A 3 7.51 -7.75 -27.03
N LYS A 4 6.67 -6.86 -27.58
CA LYS A 4 5.42 -6.50 -26.92
C LYS A 4 4.53 -7.74 -26.83
N ILE A 5 4.50 -8.36 -25.65
CA ILE A 5 3.56 -9.43 -25.33
C ILE A 5 2.15 -8.82 -25.34
N ALA A 6 1.26 -9.37 -26.16
CA ALA A 6 -0.13 -8.93 -26.22
C ALA A 6 -0.91 -9.59 -25.08
N THR A 7 -1.49 -8.79 -24.19
CA THR A 7 -2.38 -9.27 -23.13
C THR A 7 -3.84 -9.15 -23.58
N HIS A 8 -4.67 -10.15 -23.29
CA HIS A 8 -6.09 -10.16 -23.64
C HIS A 8 -6.96 -9.89 -22.41
N ILE A 9 -7.16 -8.62 -22.06
CA ILE A 9 -7.89 -8.20 -20.85
C ILE A 9 -9.30 -7.71 -21.21
N ASP A 10 -10.32 -8.24 -20.55
CA ASP A 10 -11.71 -7.78 -20.66
C ASP A 10 -12.11 -6.88 -19.48
N PHE A 11 -11.77 -5.60 -19.58
CA PHE A 11 -12.11 -4.61 -18.56
C PHE A 11 -13.62 -4.44 -18.34
N ALA A 12 -14.44 -4.66 -19.38
CA ALA A 12 -15.89 -4.52 -19.28
C ALA A 12 -16.48 -5.63 -18.41
N ALA A 13 -16.07 -6.87 -18.64
CA ALA A 13 -16.47 -8.02 -17.82
C ALA A 13 -15.98 -7.88 -16.38
N MET A 14 -14.73 -7.45 -16.15
CA MET A 14 -14.20 -7.19 -14.82
C MET A 14 -15.01 -6.11 -14.08
N THR A 15 -15.35 -5.02 -14.77
CA THR A 15 -16.18 -3.94 -14.21
C THR A 15 -17.58 -4.43 -13.83
N GLN A 16 -18.17 -5.34 -14.61
CA GLN A 16 -19.46 -5.95 -14.27
C GLN A 16 -19.39 -6.80 -13.00
N ILE A 17 -18.29 -7.51 -12.75
CA ILE A 17 -18.08 -8.28 -11.52
C ILE A 17 -18.11 -7.34 -10.31
N PHE A 18 -17.33 -6.25 -10.34
CA PHE A 18 -17.33 -5.25 -9.26
C PHE A 18 -18.71 -4.59 -9.09
N THR A 19 -19.39 -4.26 -10.20
CA THR A 19 -20.74 -3.69 -10.18
C THR A 19 -21.75 -4.60 -9.48
N GLN A 20 -21.68 -5.91 -9.72
CA GLN A 20 -22.58 -6.87 -9.08
C GLN A 20 -22.30 -7.04 -7.58
N ALA A 21 -21.03 -6.95 -7.18
CA ALA A 21 -20.64 -7.00 -5.78
C ALA A 21 -21.05 -5.71 -5.04
N GLU A 22 -20.79 -4.54 -5.62
CA GLU A 22 -21.16 -3.24 -5.06
C GLU A 22 -22.68 -3.10 -4.89
N ARG A 23 -23.49 -3.52 -5.87
CA ARG A 23 -24.96 -3.51 -5.78
C ARG A 23 -25.51 -4.35 -4.63
N LYS A 24 -24.72 -5.32 -4.15
CA LYS A 24 -25.04 -6.16 -2.98
C LYS A 24 -24.47 -5.58 -1.68
N GLY A 25 -23.94 -4.35 -1.71
CA GLY A 25 -23.33 -3.67 -0.57
C GLY A 25 -21.96 -4.22 -0.16
N ARG A 26 -21.24 -4.90 -1.07
CA ARG A 26 -19.94 -5.50 -0.77
C ARG A 26 -18.79 -4.67 -1.35
N ASP A 27 -17.69 -4.64 -0.61
CA ASP A 27 -16.37 -4.09 -0.96
C ASP A 27 -15.32 -5.18 -1.18
N LEU A 28 -15.76 -6.44 -1.29
CA LEU A 28 -14.94 -7.61 -1.51
C LEU A 28 -15.60 -8.59 -2.48
N LEU A 29 -14.77 -9.28 -3.25
CA LEU A 29 -15.18 -10.39 -4.12
C LEU A 29 -15.07 -11.73 -3.38
N TYR A 30 -16.03 -12.61 -3.60
CA TYR A 30 -15.88 -14.01 -3.22
C TYR A 30 -14.89 -14.72 -4.14
N GLU A 31 -14.27 -15.81 -3.68
CA GLU A 31 -13.21 -16.50 -4.42
C GLU A 31 -13.60 -16.91 -5.86
N HIS A 32 -14.84 -17.35 -6.09
CA HIS A 32 -15.32 -17.67 -7.44
C HIS A 32 -15.46 -16.43 -8.36
N GLU A 33 -15.75 -15.27 -7.78
CA GLU A 33 -15.77 -13.98 -8.48
C GLU A 33 -14.33 -13.53 -8.77
N VAL A 34 -13.37 -13.81 -7.87
CA VAL A 34 -11.93 -13.60 -8.12
C VAL A 34 -11.44 -14.52 -9.25
N TYR A 35 -11.83 -15.79 -9.29
CA TYR A 35 -11.52 -16.66 -10.43
C TYR A 35 -12.12 -16.15 -11.74
N SER A 36 -13.33 -15.58 -11.68
CA SER A 36 -13.95 -14.96 -12.84
C SER A 36 -13.20 -13.69 -13.27
N LEU A 37 -12.73 -12.88 -12.31
CA LEU A 37 -11.89 -11.70 -12.54
C LEU A 37 -10.58 -12.11 -13.24
N LEU A 38 -9.88 -13.11 -12.73
CA LEU A 38 -8.63 -13.63 -13.31
C LEU A 38 -8.81 -14.25 -14.69
N ARG A 39 -9.95 -14.90 -14.97
CA ARG A 39 -10.25 -15.39 -16.32
C ARG A 39 -10.33 -14.26 -17.34
N ASN A 40 -10.80 -13.08 -16.92
CA ASN A 40 -10.86 -11.89 -17.77
C ASN A 40 -9.53 -11.12 -17.84
N LEU A 41 -8.51 -11.52 -17.09
CA LEU A 41 -7.14 -10.98 -17.16
C LEU A 41 -6.35 -11.60 -18.33
N GLY A 42 -6.76 -12.78 -18.81
CA GLY A 42 -6.32 -13.38 -20.07
C GLY A 42 -5.10 -14.31 -20.01
N SER A 43 -4.21 -14.13 -19.04
CA SER A 43 -2.95 -14.89 -18.95
C SER A 43 -3.01 -16.17 -18.11
N GLU A 44 -4.08 -16.35 -17.34
CA GLU A 44 -4.17 -17.41 -16.34
C GLU A 44 -5.27 -18.43 -16.64
N THR A 45 -5.08 -19.65 -16.16
CA THR A 45 -6.11 -20.70 -16.25
C THR A 45 -6.66 -21.01 -14.86
N PRO A 46 -7.63 -20.21 -14.34
CA PRO A 46 -8.26 -20.50 -13.07
C PRO A 46 -8.87 -21.91 -13.04
N PRO A 47 -8.76 -22.64 -11.92
CA PRO A 47 -9.41 -23.92 -11.75
C PRO A 47 -10.92 -23.82 -12.03
N ARG A 48 -11.51 -24.87 -12.60
CA ARG A 48 -12.98 -24.92 -12.70
C ARG A 48 -13.57 -24.95 -11.30
N SER A 49 -14.63 -24.18 -11.07
CA SER A 49 -15.28 -24.08 -9.77
C SER A 49 -16.79 -23.97 -9.87
N LEU A 50 -17.49 -24.49 -8.88
CA LEU A 50 -18.94 -24.43 -8.72
C LEU A 50 -19.28 -23.97 -7.30
N LEU A 51 -20.04 -22.89 -7.15
CA LEU A 51 -20.51 -22.43 -5.85
C LEU A 51 -21.74 -23.25 -5.42
N LEU A 52 -21.62 -23.93 -4.29
CA LEU A 52 -22.71 -24.65 -3.64
C LEU A 52 -23.28 -23.79 -2.50
N LEU A 53 -24.37 -23.08 -2.76
CA LEU A 53 -25.01 -22.20 -1.78
C LEU A 53 -25.60 -22.98 -0.61
N ALA A 54 -25.47 -22.44 0.60
CA ALA A 54 -26.04 -23.02 1.80
C ALA A 54 -27.54 -23.28 1.64
N GLY A 55 -28.02 -24.44 2.11
CA GLY A 55 -29.41 -24.86 1.99
C GLY A 55 -29.82 -25.44 0.63
N THR A 56 -28.98 -25.35 -0.40
CA THR A 56 -29.27 -25.96 -1.71
C THR A 56 -29.01 -27.47 -1.73
N ARG A 57 -29.59 -28.16 -2.72
CA ARG A 57 -29.43 -29.59 -2.94
C ARG A 57 -28.99 -29.83 -4.40
N PRO A 58 -27.68 -29.72 -4.70
CA PRO A 58 -27.18 -29.94 -6.05
C PRO A 58 -27.42 -31.37 -6.50
N SER A 59 -27.56 -31.62 -7.79
CA SER A 59 -27.66 -32.96 -8.38
C SER A 59 -26.32 -33.67 -8.36
N ASP A 60 -26.30 -35.00 -8.54
CA ASP A 60 -25.04 -35.73 -8.65
C ASP A 60 -24.26 -35.35 -9.92
N GLU A 61 -24.96 -35.01 -10.99
CA GLU A 61 -24.36 -34.48 -12.22
C GLU A 61 -23.59 -33.18 -11.96
N GLU A 62 -24.20 -32.23 -11.24
CA GLU A 62 -23.56 -30.97 -10.86
C GLU A 62 -22.32 -31.20 -9.99
N LEU A 63 -22.39 -32.12 -9.02
CA LEU A 63 -21.28 -32.44 -8.12
C LEU A 63 -20.11 -33.12 -8.85
N LEU A 64 -20.36 -33.77 -9.99
CA LEU A 64 -19.37 -34.50 -10.77
C LEU A 64 -18.87 -33.74 -12.00
N ALA A 65 -19.38 -32.52 -12.25
CA ALA A 65 -19.08 -31.72 -13.43
C ALA A 65 -17.60 -31.27 -13.54
N LEU A 66 -16.86 -31.26 -12.43
CA LEU A 66 -15.44 -30.87 -12.42
C LEU A 66 -14.53 -32.02 -12.89
N PRO A 67 -13.42 -31.73 -13.59
CA PRO A 67 -12.48 -32.75 -14.05
C PRO A 67 -11.65 -33.38 -12.90
N GLY A 68 -11.09 -34.55 -13.15
CA GLY A 68 -10.21 -35.27 -12.20
C GLY A 68 -10.95 -36.15 -11.18
N GLU A 69 -10.18 -36.94 -10.43
CA GLU A 69 -10.68 -37.92 -9.43
C GLU A 69 -10.87 -37.31 -8.02
N ARG A 70 -10.36 -36.10 -7.81
CA ARG A 70 -10.42 -35.38 -6.53
C ARG A 70 -10.96 -33.98 -6.75
N VAL A 71 -11.54 -33.43 -5.69
CA VAL A 71 -12.06 -32.06 -5.64
C VAL A 71 -11.65 -31.39 -4.34
N VAL A 72 -11.57 -30.07 -4.37
CA VAL A 72 -11.32 -29.23 -3.20
C VAL A 72 -12.62 -28.55 -2.81
N LEU A 73 -13.02 -28.66 -1.55
CA LEU A 73 -14.12 -27.90 -0.97
C LEU A 73 -13.53 -26.75 -0.16
N LYS A 74 -13.97 -25.52 -0.43
CA LYS A 74 -13.54 -24.32 0.27
C LYS A 74 -14.73 -23.57 0.84
N ILE A 75 -14.68 -23.17 2.10
CA ILE A 75 -15.75 -22.38 2.71
C ILE A 75 -15.82 -20.99 2.04
N VAL A 76 -17.02 -20.49 1.81
CA VAL A 76 -17.24 -19.14 1.28
C VAL A 76 -17.89 -18.30 2.36
N SER A 77 -17.14 -17.34 2.89
CA SER A 77 -17.61 -16.38 3.90
C SER A 77 -16.83 -15.06 3.73
N PRO A 78 -17.49 -13.89 3.88
CA PRO A 78 -16.83 -12.60 3.76
C PRO A 78 -15.78 -12.34 4.85
N TYR A 79 -15.88 -13.02 6.01
CA TYR A 79 -15.04 -12.74 7.17
C TYR A 79 -14.03 -13.84 7.51
N ILE A 80 -14.04 -14.97 6.80
CA ILE A 80 -13.11 -16.09 7.01
C ILE A 80 -12.04 -16.07 5.91
N VAL A 81 -11.00 -15.26 6.10
CA VAL A 81 -9.89 -15.11 5.14
C VAL A 81 -8.94 -16.32 5.19
N HIS A 82 -8.40 -16.65 6.37
CA HIS A 82 -7.51 -17.80 6.57
C HIS A 82 -8.30 -19.10 6.79
N LYS A 83 -9.08 -19.48 5.77
CA LYS A 83 -9.98 -20.65 5.79
C LYS A 83 -9.29 -21.97 6.12
N SER A 84 -8.06 -22.20 5.67
CA SER A 84 -7.33 -23.44 5.95
C SER A 84 -7.14 -23.70 7.45
N ASP A 85 -6.85 -22.65 8.21
CA ASP A 85 -6.57 -22.71 9.66
C ASP A 85 -7.77 -23.17 10.49
N VAL A 86 -8.99 -23.00 9.96
CA VAL A 86 -10.25 -23.36 10.63
C VAL A 86 -10.91 -24.59 10.01
N GLY A 87 -10.18 -25.34 9.17
CA GLY A 87 -10.68 -26.53 8.48
C GLY A 87 -11.64 -26.21 7.33
N GLY A 88 -11.62 -24.97 6.85
CA GLY A 88 -12.41 -24.43 5.75
C GLY A 88 -11.92 -24.82 4.36
N VAL A 89 -10.86 -25.63 4.24
CA VAL A 89 -10.38 -26.21 2.97
C VAL A 89 -10.22 -27.72 3.13
N ARG A 90 -10.81 -28.51 2.23
CA ARG A 90 -10.70 -29.98 2.26
C ARG A 90 -10.55 -30.57 0.87
N ILE A 91 -9.57 -31.46 0.71
CA ILE A 91 -9.35 -32.19 -0.53
C ILE A 91 -9.89 -33.61 -0.37
N ILE A 92 -10.87 -34.00 -1.18
CA ILE A 92 -11.56 -35.29 -1.06
C ILE A 92 -11.69 -36.01 -2.40
N PRO A 93 -11.95 -37.32 -2.41
CA PRO A 93 -12.38 -38.03 -3.61
C PRO A 93 -13.67 -37.43 -4.19
N LYS A 94 -13.75 -37.35 -5.53
CA LYS A 94 -14.91 -36.81 -6.25
C LYS A 94 -16.05 -37.83 -6.29
N HIS A 95 -16.72 -38.00 -5.16
CA HIS A 95 -17.88 -38.89 -5.00
C HIS A 95 -19.05 -38.12 -4.36
N PRO A 96 -20.29 -38.18 -4.89
CA PRO A 96 -21.40 -37.33 -4.45
C PRO A 96 -21.65 -37.40 -2.93
N ASP A 97 -21.75 -38.61 -2.36
CA ASP A 97 -21.96 -38.78 -0.91
C ASP A 97 -20.81 -38.20 -0.08
N LYS A 98 -19.58 -38.28 -0.58
CA LYS A 98 -18.41 -37.75 0.13
C LYS A 98 -18.40 -36.22 0.09
N ILE A 99 -18.78 -35.63 -1.03
CA ILE A 99 -18.93 -34.19 -1.19
C ILE A 99 -20.04 -33.68 -0.27
N ARG A 100 -21.24 -34.28 -0.30
CA ARG A 100 -22.39 -33.87 0.54
C ARG A 100 -22.08 -34.01 2.03
N SER A 101 -21.50 -35.13 2.46
CA SER A 101 -21.15 -35.34 3.87
C SER A 101 -20.07 -34.38 4.35
N THR A 102 -19.04 -34.13 3.52
CA THR A 102 -17.96 -33.19 3.86
C THR A 102 -18.48 -31.76 3.92
N TRP A 103 -19.30 -31.35 2.96
CA TRP A 103 -19.95 -30.04 2.95
C TRP A 103 -20.80 -29.83 4.20
N ARG A 104 -21.72 -30.76 4.52
CA ARG A 104 -22.54 -30.67 5.76
C ARG A 104 -21.67 -30.48 6.99
N ARG A 105 -20.61 -31.27 7.12
CA ARG A 105 -19.68 -31.18 8.24
C ARG A 105 -18.95 -29.83 8.30
N MET A 106 -18.46 -29.33 7.16
CA MET A 106 -17.80 -28.03 7.08
C MET A 106 -18.71 -26.87 7.49
N MET A 107 -20.01 -26.93 7.17
CA MET A 107 -20.96 -25.87 7.56
C MET A 107 -21.09 -25.69 9.08
N TYR A 108 -20.80 -26.72 9.88
CA TYR A 108 -20.81 -26.65 11.34
C TYR A 108 -19.41 -26.42 11.90
N GLU A 109 -18.47 -27.32 11.59
CA GLU A 109 -17.13 -27.33 12.20
C GLU A 109 -16.36 -26.04 11.94
N VAL A 110 -16.52 -25.41 10.76
CA VAL A 110 -15.78 -24.20 10.43
C VAL A 110 -16.24 -23.02 11.28
N ALA A 111 -17.54 -22.90 11.55
CA ALA A 111 -18.06 -21.82 12.39
C ALA A 111 -17.59 -21.97 13.84
N GLU A 112 -17.64 -23.19 14.38
CA GLU A 112 -17.14 -23.53 15.71
C GLU A 112 -15.63 -23.25 15.85
N ASN A 113 -14.82 -23.76 14.91
CA ASN A 113 -13.38 -23.54 14.91
C ASN A 113 -13.00 -22.05 14.80
N TYR A 114 -13.77 -21.28 14.03
CA TYR A 114 -13.51 -19.85 13.90
C TYR A 114 -13.93 -19.06 15.13
N ALA A 115 -15.05 -19.41 15.77
CA ALA A 115 -15.45 -18.87 17.06
C ALA A 115 -14.37 -19.11 18.11
N ASP A 116 -13.88 -20.36 18.24
CA ASP A 116 -12.78 -20.72 19.13
C ASP A 116 -11.52 -19.87 18.89
N ARG A 117 -11.18 -19.61 17.62
CA ARG A 117 -10.03 -18.78 17.24
C ARG A 117 -10.24 -17.32 17.67
N ILE A 118 -11.43 -16.77 17.45
CA ILE A 118 -11.79 -15.41 17.85
C ILE A 118 -11.72 -15.27 19.38
N GLU A 119 -12.26 -16.23 20.14
CA GLU A 119 -12.26 -16.18 21.60
C GLU A 119 -10.85 -16.28 22.19
N ARG A 120 -9.94 -17.05 21.56
CA ARG A 120 -8.52 -17.10 21.95
C ARG A 120 -7.76 -15.82 21.59
N ARG A 121 -8.22 -15.04 20.60
CA ARG A 121 -7.56 -13.85 20.08
C ARG A 121 -8.56 -12.73 19.75
N PRO A 122 -9.28 -12.18 20.75
CA PRO A 122 -10.39 -11.26 20.51
C PRO A 122 -9.97 -9.97 19.82
N ALA A 123 -8.70 -9.55 19.98
CA ALA A 123 -8.14 -8.37 19.30
C ALA A 123 -8.12 -8.49 17.76
N HIS A 124 -8.16 -9.71 17.21
CA HIS A 124 -8.17 -9.97 15.77
C HIS A 124 -9.57 -10.30 15.24
N ALA A 125 -10.60 -10.19 16.09
CA ALA A 125 -11.97 -10.44 15.67
C ALA A 125 -12.43 -9.36 14.68
N PRO A 126 -13.03 -9.74 13.54
CA PRO A 126 -13.76 -8.81 12.69
C PRO A 126 -14.73 -7.98 13.53
N THR A 127 -14.86 -6.68 13.23
CA THR A 127 -15.70 -5.75 14.00
C THR A 127 -17.13 -6.27 14.19
N HIS A 128 -17.68 -6.94 13.17
CA HIS A 128 -19.00 -7.56 13.20
C HIS A 128 -19.19 -8.64 14.29
N TYR A 129 -18.10 -9.26 14.75
CA TYR A 129 -18.13 -10.32 15.76
C TYR A 129 -17.64 -9.88 17.14
N GLN A 130 -17.21 -8.62 17.28
CA GLN A 130 -16.68 -8.12 18.55
C GLN A 130 -17.77 -8.11 19.62
N GLY A 131 -17.44 -8.67 20.80
CA GLY A 131 -18.35 -8.76 21.93
C GLY A 131 -19.32 -9.95 21.91
N LEU A 132 -19.35 -10.73 20.82
CA LEU A 132 -20.07 -12.01 20.77
C LEU A 132 -19.20 -13.13 21.34
N THR A 133 -19.81 -14.11 22.02
CA THR A 133 -19.16 -15.31 22.54
C THR A 133 -20.08 -16.53 22.47
N GLY A 134 -19.51 -17.73 22.59
CA GLY A 134 -20.23 -19.01 22.62
C GLY A 134 -21.19 -19.18 21.44
N ASP A 135 -22.38 -19.69 21.71
CA ASP A 135 -23.39 -20.00 20.70
C ASP A 135 -23.83 -18.77 19.88
N ALA A 136 -23.81 -17.57 20.47
CA ALA A 136 -24.17 -16.35 19.76
C ALA A 136 -23.13 -16.02 18.68
N LEU A 137 -21.85 -16.20 18.98
CA LEU A 137 -20.75 -16.01 18.03
C LEU A 137 -20.80 -17.07 16.93
N VAL A 138 -20.96 -18.35 17.29
CA VAL A 138 -21.07 -19.45 16.31
C VAL A 138 -22.26 -19.24 15.38
N SER A 139 -23.41 -18.81 15.90
CA SER A 139 -24.60 -18.51 15.11
C SER A 139 -24.37 -17.35 14.14
N ALA A 140 -23.75 -16.25 14.59
CA ALA A 140 -23.41 -15.12 13.74
C ALA A 140 -22.46 -15.54 12.60
N ILE A 141 -21.39 -16.28 12.91
CA ILE A 141 -20.46 -16.80 11.89
C ILE A 141 -21.18 -17.72 10.90
N SER A 142 -22.03 -18.62 11.40
CA SER A 142 -22.79 -19.56 10.57
C SER A 142 -23.71 -18.86 9.57
N GLN A 143 -24.33 -17.74 9.98
CA GLN A 143 -25.19 -16.93 9.10
C GLN A 143 -24.40 -16.25 7.97
N ASP A 144 -23.13 -15.92 8.22
CA ASP A 144 -22.27 -15.28 7.22
C ASP A 144 -21.67 -16.28 6.21
N ILE A 145 -21.68 -17.59 6.53
CA ILE A 145 -21.23 -18.64 5.60
C ILE A 145 -22.26 -18.78 4.46
N GLN A 146 -21.85 -18.39 3.25
CA GLN A 146 -22.68 -18.46 2.04
C GLN A 146 -22.83 -19.89 1.52
N GLY A 147 -21.88 -20.76 1.83
CA GLY A 147 -21.83 -22.13 1.34
C GLY A 147 -20.39 -22.61 1.13
N VAL A 148 -20.22 -23.52 0.17
CA VAL A 148 -18.91 -24.09 -0.16
C VAL A 148 -18.64 -23.95 -1.66
N LEU A 149 -17.43 -23.52 -2.00
CA LEU A 149 -16.92 -23.56 -3.35
C LEU A 149 -16.32 -24.94 -3.62
N LEU A 150 -16.89 -25.66 -4.58
CA LEU A 150 -16.32 -26.88 -5.13
C LEU A 150 -15.33 -26.50 -6.23
N VAL A 151 -14.06 -26.86 -6.07
CA VAL A 151 -12.97 -26.46 -6.97
C VAL A 151 -12.26 -27.69 -7.52
N GLN A 152 -11.86 -27.62 -8.80
CA GLN A 152 -11.02 -28.61 -9.45
C GLN A 152 -9.73 -28.78 -8.65
N PHE A 153 -9.39 -30.02 -8.35
CA PHE A 153 -8.09 -30.33 -7.75
C PHE A 153 -6.99 -30.21 -8.82
N ILE A 154 -5.99 -29.40 -8.54
CA ILE A 154 -4.81 -29.23 -9.39
C ILE A 154 -3.68 -30.05 -8.77
N PRO A 155 -3.18 -31.10 -9.45
CA PRO A 155 -2.06 -31.87 -8.95
C PRO A 155 -0.78 -31.00 -8.97
N PRO A 156 0.01 -30.98 -7.89
CA PRO A 156 1.26 -30.23 -7.91
C PRO A 156 2.29 -30.92 -8.81
N ASP A 157 2.97 -30.17 -9.69
CA ASP A 157 4.06 -30.69 -10.53
C ASP A 157 5.27 -31.16 -9.71
N ALA A 158 5.47 -30.55 -8.54
CA ALA A 158 6.48 -30.95 -7.59
C ALA A 158 6.08 -30.51 -6.17
N THR A 159 6.18 -31.41 -5.20
CA THR A 159 5.97 -31.15 -3.77
C THR A 159 7.17 -30.46 -3.12
N SER A 160 8.07 -29.88 -3.91
CA SER A 160 9.32 -29.30 -3.44
C SER A 160 9.19 -27.80 -3.18
N PHE A 161 9.93 -27.35 -2.18
CA PHE A 161 9.99 -25.98 -1.66
C PHE A 161 10.13 -24.90 -2.75
N GLY A 162 9.34 -23.82 -2.65
CA GLY A 162 9.49 -22.58 -3.42
C GLY A 162 8.93 -22.62 -4.85
N ASN A 163 8.08 -23.58 -5.18
CA ASN A 163 7.43 -23.71 -6.50
C ASN A 163 6.10 -22.97 -6.57
N GLU A 164 5.84 -22.05 -5.65
CA GLU A 164 4.62 -21.25 -5.62
C GLU A 164 4.99 -19.77 -5.68
N LEU A 165 4.19 -19.00 -6.42
CA LEU A 165 4.38 -17.58 -6.65
C LEU A 165 3.24 -16.82 -5.97
N ILE A 166 3.57 -15.77 -5.23
CA ILE A 166 2.58 -14.76 -4.82
C ILE A 166 2.65 -13.60 -5.81
N VAL A 167 1.50 -13.12 -6.27
CA VAL A 167 1.39 -11.87 -7.04
C VAL A 167 0.21 -11.08 -6.49
N GLY A 168 0.40 -9.78 -6.27
CA GLY A 168 -0.68 -8.93 -5.81
C GLY A 168 -0.55 -7.46 -6.21
N LEU A 169 -1.69 -6.81 -6.30
CA LEU A 169 -1.86 -5.37 -6.46
C LEU A 169 -2.35 -4.78 -5.15
N ARG A 170 -1.82 -3.62 -4.78
CA ARG A 170 -2.33 -2.85 -3.64
C ARG A 170 -2.33 -1.37 -3.96
N ALA A 171 -3.46 -0.71 -3.74
CA ALA A 171 -3.53 0.73 -3.76
C ALA A 171 -2.93 1.31 -2.47
N THR A 172 -2.00 2.25 -2.63
CA THR A 172 -1.34 2.96 -1.52
C THR A 172 -1.49 4.45 -1.74
N ARG A 173 -1.55 5.21 -0.63
CA ARG A 173 -1.59 6.67 -0.68
C ARG A 173 -0.30 7.25 -1.24
N GLU A 174 0.84 6.62 -0.94
CA GLU A 174 2.17 7.13 -1.22
C GLU A 174 2.62 6.86 -2.65
N PHE A 175 2.34 5.67 -3.19
CA PHE A 175 2.90 5.20 -4.46
C PHE A 175 1.84 4.87 -5.51
N GLY A 176 0.57 5.17 -5.22
CA GLY A 176 -0.55 4.77 -6.06
C GLY A 176 -0.69 3.25 -6.06
N MET A 177 -0.97 2.68 -7.22
CA MET A 177 -1.06 1.24 -7.40
C MET A 177 0.33 0.58 -7.44
N VAL A 178 0.53 -0.43 -6.61
CA VAL A 178 1.79 -1.15 -6.46
C VAL A 178 1.59 -2.62 -6.80
N LEU A 179 2.38 -3.14 -7.74
CA LEU A 179 2.50 -4.57 -8.01
C LEU A 179 3.57 -5.17 -7.08
N THR A 180 3.25 -6.31 -6.50
CA THR A 180 4.15 -7.11 -5.67
C THR A 180 4.22 -8.55 -6.19
N ALA A 181 5.42 -9.13 -6.24
CA ALA A 181 5.60 -10.54 -6.58
C ALA A 181 6.76 -11.18 -5.79
N GLY A 182 6.64 -12.46 -5.44
CA GLY A 182 7.66 -13.16 -4.67
C GLY A 182 7.37 -14.63 -4.42
N VAL A 183 8.00 -15.22 -3.41
CA VAL A 183 7.70 -16.61 -3.02
C VAL A 183 6.32 -16.66 -2.37
N GLY A 184 5.45 -17.55 -2.86
CA GLY A 184 4.10 -17.78 -2.33
C GLY A 184 3.99 -19.07 -1.51
N GLY A 185 2.78 -19.33 -1.02
CA GLY A 185 2.46 -20.54 -0.26
C GLY A 185 2.66 -20.44 1.24
N THR A 186 2.53 -21.57 1.93
CA THR A 186 2.76 -21.69 3.39
C THR A 186 4.20 -21.42 3.80
N ASP A 187 5.14 -21.49 2.86
CA ASP A 187 6.56 -21.25 3.09
C ASP A 187 6.91 -19.75 3.17
N THR A 188 5.96 -18.86 2.87
CA THR A 188 6.16 -17.40 2.84
C THR A 188 6.58 -16.84 4.20
N GLU A 189 6.01 -17.36 5.31
CA GLU A 189 6.34 -16.90 6.66
C GLU A 189 7.81 -17.23 7.05
N LEU A 190 8.29 -18.42 6.70
CA LEU A 190 9.68 -18.84 6.94
C LEU A 190 10.70 -18.05 6.10
N LEU A 191 10.28 -17.54 4.94
CA LEU A 191 11.10 -16.79 3.99
C LEU A 191 11.10 -15.27 4.26
N ALA A 192 10.02 -14.72 4.81
CA ALA A 192 9.93 -13.30 5.15
C ALA A 192 10.91 -12.95 6.28
N ASP A 193 11.05 -13.81 7.28
CA ASP A 193 11.86 -13.56 8.48
C ASP A 193 13.38 -13.70 8.25
N ASN A 194 13.79 -14.48 7.23
CA ASN A 194 15.20 -14.90 7.08
C ASN A 194 15.95 -14.26 5.89
N PHE A 195 15.27 -13.55 4.99
CA PHE A 195 15.90 -12.96 3.81
C PHE A 195 16.14 -11.45 3.94
N ARG A 196 17.28 -10.99 3.41
CA ARG A 196 17.53 -9.54 3.22
C ARG A 196 16.44 -8.95 2.33
N LYS A 197 16.05 -7.68 2.58
CA LYS A 197 15.11 -6.92 1.74
C LYS A 197 15.41 -7.09 0.24
N ASN A 198 14.37 -7.24 -0.59
CA ASN A 198 14.43 -7.45 -2.05
C ASN A 198 15.03 -8.78 -2.53
N ARG A 199 15.05 -9.82 -1.67
CA ARG A 199 15.45 -11.18 -2.09
C ARG A 199 14.31 -12.19 -2.16
N SER A 200 13.27 -12.02 -1.35
CA SER A 200 12.08 -12.89 -1.34
C SER A 200 10.92 -12.30 -2.16
N ILE A 201 10.74 -10.98 -2.08
CA ILE A 201 9.63 -10.23 -2.69
C ILE A 201 10.18 -8.96 -3.37
N VAL A 202 9.55 -8.55 -4.47
CA VAL A 202 9.75 -7.26 -5.15
C VAL A 202 8.42 -6.52 -5.21
N SER A 203 8.45 -5.22 -4.95
CA SER A 203 7.30 -4.31 -5.10
C SER A 203 7.69 -3.10 -5.92
N ALA A 204 6.85 -2.68 -6.85
CA ALA A 204 7.07 -1.50 -7.67
C ALA A 204 5.75 -0.85 -8.12
N SER A 205 5.78 0.47 -8.33
CA SER A 205 4.62 1.21 -8.86
C SER A 205 4.30 0.75 -10.29
N THR A 206 3.02 0.51 -10.56
CA THR A 206 2.52 0.12 -11.90
C THR A 206 2.55 1.27 -12.90
N GLU A 207 2.63 2.52 -12.43
CA GLU A 207 2.73 3.71 -13.29
C GLU A 207 4.15 3.88 -13.86
N LEU A 208 5.16 3.41 -13.13
CA LEU A 208 6.58 3.57 -13.47
C LEU A 208 7.19 2.31 -14.10
N ASN A 209 6.42 1.24 -14.28
CA ASN A 209 6.91 -0.05 -14.75
C ASN A 209 5.97 -0.68 -15.77
N ASP A 210 6.54 -1.42 -16.71
CA ASP A 210 5.83 -2.38 -17.54
C ASP A 210 6.21 -3.82 -17.11
N GLY A 211 5.65 -4.83 -17.79
CA GLY A 211 5.92 -6.22 -17.44
C GLY A 211 7.39 -6.62 -17.60
N GLU A 212 8.10 -6.08 -18.59
CA GLU A 212 9.53 -6.37 -18.80
C GLU A 212 10.40 -5.71 -17.71
N SER A 213 10.16 -4.44 -17.40
CA SER A 213 10.91 -3.71 -16.39
C SER A 213 10.67 -4.30 -14.99
N PHE A 214 9.43 -4.69 -14.69
CA PHE A 214 9.10 -5.39 -13.45
C PHE A 214 9.73 -6.78 -13.41
N PHE A 215 9.68 -7.54 -14.51
CA PHE A 215 10.32 -8.85 -14.60
C PHE A 215 11.82 -8.78 -14.33
N GLU A 216 12.53 -7.76 -14.82
CA GLU A 216 13.97 -7.59 -14.54
C GLU A 216 14.27 -7.31 -13.05
N LEU A 217 13.34 -6.69 -12.32
CA LEU A 217 13.42 -6.61 -10.86
C LEU A 217 13.18 -7.98 -10.22
N PHE A 218 12.11 -8.67 -10.63
CA PHE A 218 11.74 -10.00 -10.14
C PHE A 218 12.83 -11.06 -10.40
N ARG A 219 13.54 -10.98 -11.53
CA ARG A 219 14.60 -11.90 -11.95
C ARG A 219 15.76 -12.01 -10.94
N ARG A 220 15.90 -11.01 -10.07
CA ARG A 220 16.93 -10.93 -9.03
C ARG A 220 16.55 -11.69 -7.75
N THR A 221 15.29 -12.07 -7.61
CA THR A 221 14.74 -12.76 -6.42
C THR A 221 15.14 -14.23 -6.36
N VAL A 222 14.99 -14.81 -5.17
CA VAL A 222 15.10 -16.27 -4.97
C VAL A 222 13.92 -17.00 -5.61
N ALA A 223 12.72 -16.42 -5.58
CA ALA A 223 11.52 -16.97 -6.22
C ALA A 223 11.81 -17.30 -7.69
N TYR A 224 12.30 -16.32 -8.46
CA TYR A 224 12.66 -16.55 -9.86
C TYR A 224 13.71 -17.64 -10.03
N LYS A 225 14.75 -17.70 -9.19
CA LYS A 225 15.79 -18.72 -9.30
C LYS A 225 15.25 -20.14 -9.11
N VAL A 226 14.27 -20.32 -8.22
CA VAL A 226 13.60 -21.61 -8.01
C VAL A 226 12.74 -21.94 -9.23
N LEU A 227 11.85 -21.03 -9.62
CA LEU A 227 10.92 -21.22 -10.76
C LEU A 227 11.65 -21.46 -12.10
N ALA A 228 12.80 -20.82 -12.29
CA ALA A 228 13.65 -20.98 -13.47
C ALA A 228 14.56 -22.23 -13.42
N GLY A 229 14.46 -23.07 -12.37
CA GLY A 229 15.28 -24.27 -12.22
C GLY A 229 16.78 -24.00 -12.01
N LYS A 230 17.15 -22.82 -11.50
CA LYS A 230 18.55 -22.41 -11.27
C LYS A 230 19.08 -22.87 -9.90
N THR A 231 18.26 -23.56 -9.10
CA THR A 231 18.62 -24.16 -7.82
C THR A 231 18.81 -25.67 -7.98
N ARG A 232 19.69 -26.25 -7.15
CA ARG A 232 20.06 -27.68 -7.26
C ARG A 232 18.83 -28.57 -7.07
N GLY A 233 18.56 -29.43 -8.05
CA GLY A 233 17.47 -30.41 -8.00
C GLY A 233 16.11 -29.89 -8.46
N GLN A 234 16.00 -28.60 -8.81
CA GLN A 234 14.77 -28.03 -9.36
C GLN A 234 14.77 -28.03 -10.89
N LYS A 235 13.59 -28.23 -11.48
CA LYS A 235 13.36 -28.05 -12.92
C LYS A 235 12.69 -26.70 -13.16
N ARG A 236 12.85 -26.14 -14.35
CA ARG A 236 12.09 -24.96 -14.77
C ARG A 236 10.61 -25.34 -14.87
N VAL A 237 9.75 -24.59 -14.19
CA VAL A 237 8.29 -24.81 -14.16
C VAL A 237 7.49 -23.74 -14.91
N VAL A 238 8.15 -22.62 -15.29
CA VAL A 238 7.52 -21.49 -15.98
C VAL A 238 8.45 -20.88 -17.01
N ALA A 239 7.88 -20.44 -18.14
CA ALA A 239 8.58 -19.63 -19.14
C ALA A 239 8.71 -18.18 -18.68
N ASP A 240 9.75 -17.47 -19.12
CA ASP A 240 9.93 -16.06 -18.73
C ASP A 240 8.82 -15.20 -19.37
N GLU A 241 8.40 -15.56 -20.58
CA GLU A 241 7.32 -14.92 -21.33
C GLU A 241 6.00 -14.95 -20.57
N GLN A 242 5.69 -16.08 -19.91
CA GLN A 242 4.45 -16.26 -19.14
C GLN A 242 4.45 -15.38 -17.87
N LEU A 243 5.61 -15.24 -17.21
CA LEU A 243 5.75 -14.32 -16.07
C LEU A 243 5.61 -12.86 -16.52
N ILE A 244 6.22 -12.49 -17.65
CA ILE A 244 6.12 -11.14 -18.21
C ILE A 244 4.67 -10.85 -18.62
N GLU A 245 3.97 -11.81 -19.23
CA GLU A 245 2.55 -11.68 -19.58
C GLU A 245 1.69 -11.46 -18.34
N CYS A 246 1.86 -12.29 -17.30
CA CYS A 246 1.19 -12.16 -16.01
C CYS A 246 1.42 -10.76 -15.41
N PHE A 247 2.67 -10.33 -15.27
CA PHE A 247 2.99 -9.00 -14.73
C PHE A 247 2.45 -7.87 -15.59
N SER A 248 2.51 -7.99 -16.92
CA SER A 248 1.97 -7.00 -17.84
C SER A 248 0.45 -6.85 -17.67
N ALA A 249 -0.25 -7.96 -17.49
CA ALA A 249 -1.69 -7.97 -17.32
C ALA A 249 -2.10 -7.41 -15.95
N PHE A 250 -1.42 -7.78 -14.87
CA PHE A 250 -1.62 -7.19 -13.55
C PHE A 250 -1.33 -5.68 -13.54
N ILE A 251 -0.26 -5.21 -14.21
CA ILE A 251 0.05 -3.78 -14.33
C ILE A 251 -1.06 -3.03 -15.07
N GLN A 252 -1.55 -3.57 -16.19
CA GLN A 252 -2.62 -2.94 -16.97
C GLN A 252 -3.93 -2.89 -16.18
N VAL A 253 -4.29 -3.97 -15.47
CA VAL A 253 -5.45 -4.01 -14.57
C VAL A 253 -5.29 -3.03 -13.41
N GLY A 254 -4.11 -3.01 -12.77
CA GLY A 254 -3.80 -2.09 -11.70
C GLY A 254 -3.88 -0.63 -12.13
N ASN A 255 -3.41 -0.30 -13.33
CA ASN A 255 -3.50 1.04 -13.88
C ASN A 255 -4.95 1.41 -14.26
N PHE A 256 -5.73 0.48 -14.79
CA PHE A 256 -7.14 0.73 -15.15
C PHE A 256 -8.04 0.95 -13.92
N PHE A 257 -7.88 0.13 -12.87
CA PHE A 257 -8.59 0.26 -11.60
C PHE A 257 -7.74 1.00 -10.54
N SER A 258 -6.90 1.94 -10.98
CA SER A 258 -6.03 2.73 -10.10
C SER A 258 -6.82 3.84 -9.39
N PRO A 259 -6.49 4.19 -8.14
CA PRO A 259 -7.00 5.41 -7.52
C PRO A 259 -6.60 6.69 -8.28
N THR A 260 -5.56 6.65 -9.12
CA THR A 260 -5.09 7.79 -9.92
C THR A 260 -5.67 7.81 -11.34
N ALA A 261 -6.39 6.77 -11.75
CA ALA A 261 -7.00 6.72 -13.08
C ALA A 261 -8.24 7.63 -13.13
N LYS A 262 -8.25 8.53 -14.11
CA LYS A 262 -9.24 9.61 -14.24
C LYS A 262 -10.69 9.13 -14.27
N ASP A 263 -10.93 8.07 -15.04
CA ASP A 263 -12.28 7.53 -15.31
C ASP A 263 -12.39 6.08 -14.82
N ALA A 264 -11.64 5.73 -13.77
CA ALA A 264 -11.72 4.41 -13.16
C ALA A 264 -13.16 4.12 -12.72
N PRO A 265 -13.79 2.99 -13.12
CA PRO A 265 -15.15 2.68 -12.67
C PRO A 265 -15.16 2.20 -11.22
N PHE A 266 -14.06 1.59 -10.77
CA PHE A 266 -13.80 1.10 -9.43
C PHE A 266 -12.29 1.23 -9.15
N VAL A 267 -11.92 1.15 -7.87
CA VAL A 267 -10.52 1.06 -7.44
C VAL A 267 -10.28 -0.31 -6.84
N ILE A 268 -9.22 -0.99 -7.28
CA ILE A 268 -8.74 -2.20 -6.58
C ILE A 268 -7.94 -1.72 -5.37
N ASP A 269 -8.46 -1.94 -4.16
CA ASP A 269 -7.73 -1.62 -2.94
C ASP A 269 -6.63 -2.66 -2.71
N GLU A 270 -6.98 -3.93 -2.95
CA GLU A 270 -6.09 -5.07 -2.81
C GLU A 270 -6.57 -6.21 -3.71
N LEU A 271 -5.66 -6.81 -4.49
CA LEU A 271 -5.87 -8.06 -5.21
C LEU A 271 -4.65 -8.93 -4.91
N GLU A 272 -4.81 -10.06 -4.25
CA GLU A 272 -3.70 -10.96 -3.92
C GLU A 272 -4.04 -12.38 -4.38
N ILE A 273 -3.15 -12.97 -5.17
CA ILE A 273 -3.20 -14.38 -5.55
C ILE A 273 -2.07 -15.10 -4.82
N ASN A 274 -2.46 -16.01 -3.92
CA ASN A 274 -1.53 -16.68 -3.05
C ASN A 274 -2.02 -18.10 -2.71
N PRO A 275 -1.48 -19.16 -3.35
CA PRO A 275 -0.43 -19.16 -4.36
C PRO A 275 -0.94 -19.22 -5.80
N PHE A 276 -0.13 -18.72 -6.74
CA PHE A 276 -0.02 -19.28 -8.08
C PHE A 276 0.82 -20.55 -8.01
N ALA A 277 0.19 -21.69 -8.34
CA ALA A 277 0.88 -22.95 -8.55
C ALA A 277 1.21 -23.14 -10.04
N PHE A 278 2.17 -24.02 -10.31
CA PHE A 278 2.55 -24.40 -11.66
C PHE A 278 2.19 -25.86 -11.88
N SER A 279 1.38 -26.12 -12.90
CA SER A 279 0.98 -27.47 -13.31
C SER A 279 1.00 -27.61 -14.82
N ASP A 280 1.73 -28.59 -15.36
CA ASP A 280 1.92 -28.80 -16.80
C ASP A 280 2.38 -27.51 -17.53
N PHE A 281 3.32 -26.76 -16.92
CA PHE A 281 3.78 -25.43 -17.38
C PHE A 281 2.69 -24.34 -17.42
N MET A 282 1.50 -24.58 -16.85
CA MET A 282 0.47 -23.57 -16.70
C MET A 282 0.57 -22.89 -15.32
N MET A 283 0.36 -21.58 -15.30
CA MET A 283 0.16 -20.81 -14.09
C MET A 283 -1.30 -20.91 -13.64
N VAL A 284 -1.50 -21.43 -12.44
CA VAL A 284 -2.83 -21.75 -11.90
C VAL A 284 -3.03 -21.07 -10.55
N PRO A 285 -3.95 -20.09 -10.45
CA PRO A 285 -4.25 -19.44 -9.19
C PRO A 285 -5.02 -20.40 -8.28
N LEU A 286 -4.40 -20.85 -7.19
CA LEU A 286 -5.05 -21.77 -6.25
C LEU A 286 -5.94 -21.04 -5.27
N ASP A 287 -5.62 -19.83 -4.88
CA ASP A 287 -6.45 -19.01 -3.99
C ASP A 287 -6.29 -17.53 -4.35
N GLY A 288 -7.29 -16.73 -4.03
CA GLY A 288 -7.27 -15.30 -4.33
C GLY A 288 -8.24 -14.49 -3.49
N MET A 289 -7.81 -13.27 -3.17
CA MET A 289 -8.59 -12.26 -2.47
C MET A 289 -8.63 -10.99 -3.31
N CYS A 290 -9.79 -10.32 -3.36
CA CYS A 290 -9.88 -9.01 -3.97
C CYS A 290 -10.82 -8.11 -3.15
N ARG A 291 -10.27 -6.99 -2.68
CA ARG A 291 -11.02 -5.85 -2.12
C ARG A 291 -11.00 -4.69 -3.09
N PHE A 292 -12.12 -3.98 -3.13
CA PHE A 292 -12.32 -2.89 -4.06
C PHE A 292 -13.23 -1.83 -3.46
N SER A 293 -13.10 -0.62 -3.98
CA SER A 293 -13.89 0.53 -3.55
C SER A 293 -14.43 1.29 -4.76
N LEU A 294 -15.45 2.12 -4.53
CA LEU A 294 -15.82 3.13 -5.51
C LEU A 294 -14.69 4.16 -5.61
N PRO A 295 -14.45 4.73 -6.80
CA PRO A 295 -13.45 5.79 -6.96
C PRO A 295 -13.78 6.93 -6.02
N GLN A 296 -12.80 7.35 -5.21
CA GLN A 296 -12.99 8.51 -4.37
C GLN A 296 -13.13 9.75 -5.26
N LYS A 297 -14.21 10.52 -5.05
CA LYS A 297 -14.48 11.75 -5.82
C LYS A 297 -13.38 12.80 -5.68
N THR A 298 -12.58 12.72 -4.61
CA THR A 298 -11.50 13.65 -4.33
C THR A 298 -10.18 12.93 -4.58
N LEU A 299 -9.68 13.02 -5.81
CA LEU A 299 -8.26 12.77 -6.05
C LEU A 299 -7.46 13.63 -5.05
N ALA A 300 -6.40 13.07 -4.47
CA ALA A 300 -5.48 13.85 -3.64
C ALA A 300 -5.08 15.11 -4.41
N ALA A 301 -5.05 16.25 -3.72
CA ALA A 301 -4.72 17.52 -4.36
C ALA A 301 -3.37 17.40 -5.11
N PRO A 302 -3.25 17.97 -6.32
CA PRO A 302 -2.01 17.89 -7.06
C PRO A 302 -0.90 18.54 -6.23
N ARG A 303 0.15 17.78 -5.90
CA ARG A 303 1.27 18.31 -5.13
C ARG A 303 2.11 19.23 -6.04
N PRO A 304 2.48 20.44 -5.59
CA PRO A 304 3.32 21.36 -6.37
C PRO A 304 4.79 20.89 -6.35
N VAL A 305 5.06 19.76 -7.01
CA VAL A 305 6.38 19.08 -7.03
C VAL A 305 7.49 19.96 -7.58
N GLU A 306 7.20 20.89 -8.48
CA GLU A 306 8.13 21.88 -9.00
C GLU A 306 8.72 22.77 -7.89
N LYS A 307 7.95 23.04 -6.82
CA LYS A 307 8.42 23.85 -5.69
C LYS A 307 9.37 23.09 -4.77
N ILE A 308 9.56 21.77 -4.93
CA ILE A 308 10.63 21.02 -4.24
C ILE A 308 12.01 21.63 -4.58
N HIS A 309 12.16 22.24 -5.76
CA HIS A 309 13.37 22.99 -6.10
C HIS A 309 13.71 24.06 -5.05
N THR A 310 12.71 24.74 -4.46
CA THR A 310 12.95 25.79 -3.46
C THR A 310 13.35 25.24 -2.09
N LEU A 311 13.02 23.97 -1.79
CA LEU A 311 13.60 23.25 -0.66
C LEU A 311 15.08 22.95 -0.92
N LEU A 312 15.46 22.57 -2.13
CA LEU A 312 16.85 22.21 -2.43
C LEU A 312 17.76 23.42 -2.66
N HIS A 313 17.25 24.49 -3.26
CA HIS A 313 18.00 25.69 -3.65
C HIS A 313 17.27 26.99 -3.27
N PRO A 314 17.04 27.27 -1.98
CA PRO A 314 16.39 28.51 -1.58
C PRO A 314 17.31 29.71 -1.86
N ALA A 315 16.77 30.77 -2.45
CA ALA A 315 17.44 32.07 -2.52
C ALA A 315 17.15 32.92 -1.27
N ARG A 316 15.99 32.75 -0.63
CA ARG A 316 15.60 33.43 0.62
C ARG A 316 14.99 32.47 1.65
N ILE A 317 15.38 32.63 2.92
CA ILE A 317 14.87 31.82 4.03
C ILE A 317 14.16 32.70 5.05
N GLY A 318 12.93 32.32 5.41
CA GLY A 318 12.26 32.87 6.59
C GLY A 318 12.28 31.88 7.75
N LEU A 319 12.37 32.37 8.99
CA LEU A 319 12.32 31.53 10.19
C LEU A 319 11.31 32.06 11.20
N ILE A 320 10.58 31.17 11.86
CA ILE A 320 9.76 31.49 13.04
C ILE A 320 10.06 30.53 14.18
N GLY A 321 9.95 31.01 15.42
CA GLY A 321 10.32 30.27 16.62
C GLY A 321 11.77 30.44 17.03
N VAL A 322 12.45 31.50 16.58
CA VAL A 322 13.82 31.86 17.02
C VAL A 322 13.75 32.69 18.30
N SER A 323 14.43 32.28 19.37
CA SER A 323 14.44 33.04 20.63
C SER A 323 15.55 34.09 20.69
N THR A 324 15.26 35.26 21.28
CA THR A 324 16.22 36.35 21.53
C THR A 324 17.19 36.08 22.68
N SER A 325 16.83 35.23 23.66
CA SER A 325 17.60 35.02 24.89
C SER A 325 18.07 33.58 25.10
N ARG A 326 17.20 32.59 24.89
CA ARG A 326 17.52 31.17 25.13
C ARG A 326 17.97 30.46 23.86
N GLN A 327 18.78 29.43 24.05
CA GLN A 327 19.08 28.46 23.01
C GLN A 327 17.90 27.50 22.84
N ASN A 328 17.08 27.74 21.83
CA ASN A 328 15.98 26.88 21.42
C ASN A 328 16.23 26.32 20.00
N PHE A 329 15.38 25.39 19.54
CA PHE A 329 15.55 24.78 18.21
C PHE A 329 15.64 25.81 17.09
N GLY A 330 14.77 26.83 17.07
CA GLY A 330 14.84 27.90 16.07
C GLY A 330 16.17 28.66 16.08
N ARG A 331 16.74 28.98 17.25
CA ARG A 331 18.05 29.64 17.33
C ARG A 331 19.19 28.74 16.87
N VAL A 332 19.15 27.45 17.20
CA VAL A 332 20.15 26.49 16.70
C VAL A 332 20.07 26.36 15.18
N ILE A 333 18.87 26.32 14.62
CA ILE A 333 18.63 26.29 13.16
C ILE A 333 19.22 27.54 12.50
N LEU A 334 18.89 28.74 13.00
CA LEU A 334 19.44 30.00 12.48
C LEU A 334 20.98 29.98 12.45
N GLN A 335 21.59 29.57 13.55
CA GLN A 335 23.04 29.50 13.68
C GLN A 335 23.64 28.48 12.72
N ASN A 336 23.00 27.32 12.54
CA ASN A 336 23.47 26.30 11.60
C ASN A 336 23.37 26.77 10.15
N ILE A 337 22.30 27.46 9.76
CA ILE A 337 22.15 28.05 8.42
C ILE A 337 23.27 29.06 8.14
N LEU A 338 23.48 30.02 9.06
CA LEU A 338 24.54 31.03 8.93
C LEU A 338 25.93 30.39 8.85
N ALA A 339 26.18 29.40 9.71
CA ALA A 339 27.47 28.74 9.80
C ALA A 339 27.74 27.79 8.61
N HIS A 340 26.71 27.35 7.90
CA HIS A 340 26.82 26.63 6.62
C HIS A 340 27.13 27.56 5.44
N GLY A 341 27.02 28.88 5.63
CA GLY A 341 27.38 29.89 4.64
C GLY A 341 26.21 30.52 3.89
N PHE A 342 24.97 30.34 4.35
CA PHE A 342 23.82 31.04 3.74
C PHE A 342 23.90 32.56 4.04
N PRO A 343 23.68 33.44 3.04
CA PRO A 343 23.83 34.89 3.25
C PRO A 343 22.83 35.46 4.26
N ALA A 344 23.32 36.12 5.31
CA ALA A 344 22.49 36.65 6.40
C ALA A 344 21.46 37.70 5.94
N ASP A 345 21.77 38.47 4.90
CA ASP A 345 20.90 39.47 4.26
C ASP A 345 19.73 38.85 3.49
N ARG A 346 19.77 37.53 3.26
CA ARG A 346 18.70 36.75 2.62
C ARG A 346 17.91 35.90 3.60
N ILE A 347 18.11 36.14 4.90
CA ILE A 347 17.38 35.50 5.97
C ILE A 347 16.50 36.56 6.65
N THR A 348 15.25 36.20 6.96
CA THR A 348 14.37 37.04 7.78
C THR A 348 13.76 36.23 8.91
N VAL A 349 13.86 36.71 10.14
CA VAL A 349 13.23 36.07 11.30
C VAL A 349 11.88 36.74 11.61
N ILE A 350 10.81 35.97 11.72
CA ILE A 350 9.52 36.47 12.18
C ILE A 350 9.53 36.48 13.71
N HIS A 351 9.47 37.68 14.30
CA HIS A 351 9.49 37.87 15.74
C HIS A 351 8.67 39.11 16.15
N PRO A 352 7.76 39.03 17.13
CA PRO A 352 6.77 40.08 17.41
C PRO A 352 7.37 41.41 17.88
N SER A 353 8.57 41.40 18.47
CA SER A 353 9.18 42.56 19.11
C SER A 353 10.65 42.82 18.79
N ALA A 354 11.36 41.85 18.19
CA ALA A 354 12.79 41.98 17.95
C ALA A 354 13.00 42.60 16.58
N THR A 355 14.06 43.38 16.41
CA THR A 355 14.44 43.97 15.12
C THR A 355 15.66 43.26 14.50
N ASN A 356 16.46 42.58 15.31
CA ASN A 356 17.61 41.79 14.87
C ASN A 356 17.90 40.61 15.82
N ILE A 357 18.26 39.45 15.29
CA ILE A 357 18.75 38.28 16.06
C ILE A 357 19.95 37.67 15.32
N ASP A 358 21.08 37.50 16.01
CA ASP A 358 22.31 36.91 15.47
C ASP A 358 22.78 37.56 14.14
N GLY A 359 22.56 38.87 13.99
CA GLY A 359 22.93 39.64 12.79
C GLY A 359 21.88 39.63 11.67
N VAL A 360 20.78 38.90 11.85
CA VAL A 360 19.69 38.76 10.88
C VAL A 360 18.52 39.67 11.21
N VAL A 361 17.92 40.30 10.19
CA VAL A 361 16.79 41.22 10.33
C VAL A 361 15.52 40.47 10.77
N CYS A 362 14.75 41.10 11.65
CA CYS A 362 13.46 40.59 12.08
C CYS A 362 12.30 41.36 11.47
N ALA A 363 11.26 40.64 11.03
CA ALA A 363 9.96 41.19 10.69
C ALA A 363 8.96 40.87 11.81
N ARG A 364 8.03 41.78 12.08
CA ARG A 364 7.07 41.65 13.18
C ARG A 364 6.08 40.50 12.99
N GLU A 365 5.67 40.26 11.75
CA GLU A 365 4.62 39.34 11.33
C GLU A 365 4.88 38.90 9.88
N LEU A 366 4.22 37.83 9.39
CA LEU A 366 4.49 37.32 8.04
C LEU A 366 4.11 38.32 6.95
N SER A 367 3.02 39.07 7.14
CA SER A 367 2.56 40.09 6.19
C SER A 367 3.61 41.20 6.00
N ALA A 368 4.48 41.46 6.99
CA ALA A 368 5.53 42.46 6.94
C ALA A 368 6.78 42.05 6.15
N LEU A 369 6.86 40.81 5.65
CA LEU A 369 7.92 40.39 4.73
C LEU A 369 7.89 41.23 3.45
N SER A 370 8.98 41.91 3.12
CA SER A 370 9.09 42.75 1.92
C SER A 370 9.01 41.94 0.62
N GLU A 371 9.52 40.72 0.65
CA GLU A 371 9.57 39.79 -0.48
C GLU A 371 9.16 38.38 -0.02
N PRO A 372 8.60 37.55 -0.92
CA PRO A 372 8.38 36.15 -0.64
C PRO A 372 9.69 35.41 -0.31
N VAL A 373 9.58 34.38 0.52
CA VAL A 373 10.67 33.45 0.84
C VAL A 373 10.49 32.14 0.09
N ASP A 374 11.62 31.55 -0.29
CA ASP A 374 11.65 30.25 -0.98
C ASP A 374 11.41 29.10 -0.01
N LEU A 375 11.94 29.25 1.22
CA LEU A 375 11.84 28.29 2.31
C LEU A 375 11.46 29.02 3.61
N PHE A 376 10.36 28.61 4.21
CA PHE A 376 9.92 29.07 5.53
C PHE A 376 10.09 27.96 6.57
N VAL A 377 10.93 28.17 7.58
CA VAL A 377 11.23 27.18 8.63
C VAL A 377 10.44 27.51 9.89
N VAL A 378 9.61 26.55 10.31
CA VAL A 378 8.71 26.69 11.45
C VAL A 378 9.21 25.84 12.61
N ALA A 379 9.68 26.50 13.67
CA ALA A 379 10.20 25.87 14.89
C ALA A 379 9.45 26.33 16.15
N VAL A 380 8.11 26.30 16.09
CA VAL A 380 7.20 26.60 17.22
C VAL A 380 6.60 25.32 17.80
N ALA A 381 5.93 25.40 18.96
CA ALA A 381 5.20 24.28 19.53
C ALA A 381 4.01 23.87 18.63
N ALA A 382 3.65 22.58 18.65
CA ALA A 382 2.62 22.02 17.77
C ALA A 382 1.24 22.71 17.91
N GLU A 383 0.90 23.17 19.12
CA GLU A 383 -0.36 23.86 19.42
C GLU A 383 -0.57 25.16 18.62
N HIS A 384 0.50 25.82 18.17
CA HIS A 384 0.43 27.05 17.38
C HIS A 384 0.42 26.81 15.86
N LEU A 385 0.58 25.57 15.40
CA LEU A 385 0.66 25.27 13.97
C LEU A 385 -0.61 25.60 13.18
N PRO A 386 -1.85 25.37 13.68
CA PRO A 386 -3.04 25.65 12.89
C PRO A 386 -3.15 27.12 12.48
N GLU A 387 -3.06 28.04 13.44
CA GLU A 387 -3.16 29.48 13.19
C GLU A 387 -2.02 29.95 12.27
N LEU A 388 -0.80 29.45 12.49
CA LEU A 388 0.36 29.81 11.69
C LEU A 388 0.27 29.29 10.25
N ILE A 389 -0.25 28.08 10.03
CA ILE A 389 -0.43 27.54 8.68
C ILE A 389 -1.51 28.32 7.95
N GLU A 390 -2.59 28.70 8.62
CA GLU A 390 -3.61 29.59 8.06
C GLU A 390 -3.02 30.96 7.65
N GLU A 391 -2.15 31.54 8.49
CA GLU A 391 -1.42 32.78 8.18
C GLU A 391 -0.45 32.60 6.99
N ILE A 392 0.31 31.51 6.94
CA ILE A 392 1.23 31.20 5.83
C ILE A 392 0.45 31.04 4.51
N MET A 393 -0.65 30.31 4.54
CA MET A 393 -1.49 30.06 3.36
C MET A 393 -2.14 31.35 2.87
N SER A 394 -2.63 32.20 3.78
CA SER A 394 -3.28 33.46 3.43
C SER A 394 -2.31 34.53 2.93
N CYS A 395 -1.10 34.61 3.48
CA CYS A 395 -0.12 35.62 3.06
C CYS A 395 0.50 35.32 1.69
N LYS A 396 0.54 34.04 1.28
CA LYS A 396 1.12 33.58 -0.01
C LYS A 396 2.57 34.04 -0.23
N LYS A 397 3.35 34.16 0.84
CA LYS A 397 4.74 34.61 0.81
C LYS A 397 5.77 33.49 0.98
N ALA A 398 5.35 32.22 0.95
CA ALA A 398 6.25 31.07 1.05
C ALA A 398 6.04 30.12 -0.13
N ALA A 399 7.13 29.69 -0.77
CA ALA A 399 7.08 28.64 -1.80
C ALA A 399 7.16 27.23 -1.20
N SER A 400 7.94 27.07 -0.13
CA SER A 400 8.05 25.83 0.64
C SER A 400 8.09 26.12 2.14
N VAL A 401 7.56 25.19 2.94
CA VAL A 401 7.45 25.28 4.39
C VAL A 401 8.04 24.02 5.03
N LEU A 402 9.01 24.19 5.91
CA LEU A 402 9.62 23.13 6.71
C LEU A 402 9.08 23.19 8.15
N LEU A 403 8.28 22.19 8.53
CA LEU A 403 7.71 22.03 9.85
C LEU A 403 8.62 21.14 10.72
N ILE A 404 9.34 21.77 11.65
CA ILE A 404 10.22 21.09 12.61
C ILE A 404 9.48 20.37 13.76
N PRO A 405 8.43 20.93 14.41
CA PRO A 405 7.84 20.28 15.59
C PRO A 405 7.36 18.86 15.29
N GLY A 406 7.58 17.97 16.26
CA GLY A 406 7.02 16.61 16.28
C GLY A 406 5.72 16.53 17.08
N GLY A 407 5.07 15.36 17.05
CA GLY A 407 3.81 15.12 17.76
C GLY A 407 2.55 15.49 16.98
N LEU A 408 2.66 15.91 15.70
CA LEU A 408 1.50 16.17 14.85
C LEU A 408 0.92 14.84 14.33
N GLY A 409 -0.30 14.49 14.74
CA GLY A 409 -1.00 13.27 14.33
C GLY A 409 -0.59 11.99 15.07
N GLU A 410 0.29 12.09 16.08
CA GLU A 410 0.80 10.94 16.85
C GLU A 410 -0.12 10.52 18.01
N THR A 411 -0.82 11.47 18.61
CA THR A 411 -1.83 11.25 19.66
C THR A 411 -3.25 11.44 19.12
N GLN A 412 -4.27 10.87 19.78
CA GLN A 412 -5.68 11.08 19.41
C GLN A 412 -6.04 12.58 19.34
N ASP A 413 -5.57 13.39 20.30
CA ASP A 413 -5.82 14.83 20.33
C ASP A 413 -5.15 15.58 19.16
N SER A 414 -4.00 15.09 18.68
CA SER A 414 -3.25 15.70 17.57
C SER A 414 -3.72 15.27 16.18
N LYS A 415 -4.55 14.21 16.07
CA LYS A 415 -5.06 13.72 14.78
C LYS A 415 -6.02 14.69 14.12
N ALA A 416 -7.00 15.20 14.88
CA ALA A 416 -7.94 16.19 14.36
C ALA A 416 -7.23 17.46 13.87
N MET A 417 -6.16 17.85 14.56
CA MET A 417 -5.32 18.98 14.17
C MET A 417 -4.56 18.71 12.86
N ALA A 418 -3.95 17.53 12.73
CA ALA A 418 -3.26 17.11 11.52
C ALA A 418 -4.23 17.04 10.32
N GLU A 419 -5.42 16.48 10.51
CA GLU A 419 -6.47 16.40 9.48
C GLU A 419 -6.91 17.78 9.01
N LYS A 420 -7.12 18.73 9.93
CA LYS A 420 -7.47 20.12 9.61
C LYS A 420 -6.38 20.79 8.78
N ILE A 421 -5.12 20.65 9.18
CA ILE A 421 -3.97 21.20 8.45
C ILE A 421 -3.88 20.59 7.05
N MET A 422 -3.98 19.27 6.92
CA MET A 422 -3.95 18.58 5.64
C MET A 422 -5.10 19.03 4.73
N SER A 423 -6.31 19.22 5.26
CA SER A 423 -7.45 19.72 4.49
C SER A 423 -7.17 21.09 3.88
N TRP A 424 -6.60 22.02 4.66
CA TRP A 424 -6.26 23.36 4.15
C TRP A 424 -5.17 23.32 3.07
N ILE A 425 -4.15 22.49 3.27
CA ILE A 425 -3.09 22.29 2.27
C ILE A 425 -3.70 21.75 0.98
N ASP A 426 -4.54 20.71 1.09
CA ASP A 426 -5.20 20.09 -0.05
C ASP A 426 -6.16 21.07 -0.77
N ASP A 427 -6.88 21.91 -0.03
CA ASP A 427 -7.77 22.93 -0.60
C ASP A 427 -6.99 24.00 -1.37
N GLY A 428 -5.84 24.43 -0.85
CA GLY A 428 -4.94 25.36 -1.53
C GLY A 428 -4.36 24.73 -2.81
N HIS A 429 -3.81 23.52 -2.70
CA HIS A 429 -3.22 22.80 -3.83
C HIS A 429 -4.23 22.51 -4.93
N ARG A 430 -5.50 22.20 -4.60
CA ARG A 430 -6.60 22.05 -5.58
C ARG A 430 -6.89 23.33 -6.35
N GLN A 431 -6.62 24.50 -5.78
CA GLN A 431 -6.75 25.80 -6.45
C GLN A 431 -5.49 26.18 -7.26
N GLY A 432 -4.48 25.29 -7.32
CA GLY A 432 -3.18 25.57 -7.94
C GLY A 432 -2.30 26.51 -7.11
N ASP A 433 -2.59 26.65 -5.82
CA ASP A 433 -1.96 27.59 -4.90
C ASP A 433 -1.36 26.87 -3.68
N GLY A 434 -0.53 27.57 -2.90
CA GLY A 434 0.01 27.07 -1.64
C GLY A 434 1.40 26.43 -1.74
N PRO A 435 2.19 26.44 -0.66
CA PRO A 435 3.56 25.93 -0.64
C PRO A 435 3.64 24.41 -0.61
N VAL A 436 4.83 23.87 -0.86
CA VAL A 436 5.16 22.49 -0.47
C VAL A 436 5.43 22.46 1.02
N PHE A 437 4.75 21.56 1.73
CA PHE A 437 5.02 21.30 3.14
C PHE A 437 5.91 20.06 3.30
N LEU A 438 6.94 20.19 4.13
CA LEU A 438 7.81 19.10 4.56
C LEU A 438 7.84 19.07 6.09
N GLY A 439 7.43 17.97 6.72
CA GLY A 439 7.60 17.74 8.15
C GLY A 439 6.30 17.48 8.92
N GLY A 440 6.23 17.98 10.17
CA GLY A 440 5.26 17.56 11.19
C GLY A 440 5.83 16.55 12.21
N ASN A 441 7.04 16.07 11.92
CA ASN A 441 7.99 15.40 12.81
C ASN A 441 9.35 15.34 12.09
N SER A 442 9.96 16.51 11.85
CA SER A 442 11.15 16.62 11.01
C SER A 442 12.37 17.04 11.81
N MET A 443 13.48 16.33 11.61
CA MET A 443 14.78 16.76 12.12
C MET A 443 15.32 17.99 11.35
N GLY A 444 14.80 18.25 10.15
CA GLY A 444 15.25 19.30 9.23
C GLY A 444 15.90 18.74 7.96
N VAL A 445 16.42 19.62 7.12
CA VAL A 445 17.05 19.33 5.84
C VAL A 445 18.45 19.92 5.82
N ILE A 446 19.40 19.15 5.29
CA ILE A 446 20.72 19.66 4.91
C ILE A 446 20.74 19.70 3.39
N SER A 447 20.90 20.89 2.82
CA SER A 447 21.11 21.06 1.40
C SER A 447 22.50 21.62 1.14
N HIS A 448 23.39 20.76 0.65
CA HIS A 448 24.67 21.18 0.11
C HIS A 448 24.53 22.11 -1.11
N PRO A 449 23.69 21.81 -2.12
CA PRO A 449 23.57 22.72 -3.26
C PRO A 449 22.81 24.02 -2.92
N GLY A 450 22.04 24.04 -1.83
CA GLY A 450 21.37 25.24 -1.29
C GLY A 450 22.16 25.97 -0.21
N ASN A 451 23.34 25.48 0.18
CA ASN A 451 24.20 26.00 1.23
C ASN A 451 23.49 26.29 2.57
N TYR A 452 22.63 25.39 3.04
CA TYR A 452 21.96 25.55 4.32
C TYR A 452 21.80 24.24 5.10
N ASP A 453 21.61 24.39 6.41
CA ASP A 453 21.41 23.30 7.35
C ASP A 453 20.36 23.67 8.39
N THR A 454 19.18 23.05 8.31
CA THR A 454 18.08 23.26 9.26
C THR A 454 17.98 22.19 10.34
N TRP A 455 19.01 21.37 10.56
CA TRP A 455 18.99 20.47 11.71
C TRP A 455 19.05 21.26 13.01
N PHE A 456 18.14 20.97 13.93
CA PHE A 456 18.15 21.59 15.27
C PHE A 456 19.21 20.99 16.22
N ILE A 457 20.16 20.22 15.67
CA ILE A 457 21.30 19.67 16.41
C ILE A 457 22.49 20.64 16.26
N PRO A 458 23.02 21.20 17.35
CA PRO A 458 24.16 22.11 17.29
C PRO A 458 25.45 21.36 16.99
N GLU A 459 26.40 22.01 16.34
CA GLU A 459 27.68 21.43 15.91
C GLU A 459 28.48 20.80 17.05
N LYS A 460 28.41 21.39 18.26
CA LYS A 460 29.04 20.83 19.47
C LYS A 460 28.54 19.43 19.86
N LYS A 461 27.35 19.03 19.42
CA LYS A 461 26.76 17.69 19.66
C LYS A 461 26.92 16.77 18.46
N LEU A 462 27.01 17.33 17.27
CA LEU A 462 27.21 16.59 16.03
C LEU A 462 28.12 17.41 15.12
N PRO A 463 29.43 17.11 15.09
CA PRO A 463 30.37 17.80 14.20
C PRO A 463 29.91 17.67 12.75
N LYS A 464 29.87 18.79 12.02
CA LYS A 464 29.34 18.83 10.65
C LYS A 464 30.47 19.07 9.67
N GLY A 465 30.58 18.23 8.63
CA GLY A 465 31.48 18.48 7.52
C GLY A 465 30.97 19.68 6.71
N ARG A 466 31.63 20.83 6.80
CA ARG A 466 31.31 22.02 6.01
C ARG A 466 32.23 22.11 4.80
N GLY A 467 31.68 22.19 3.59
CA GLY A 467 32.47 22.31 2.36
C GLY A 467 31.78 21.71 1.13
N GLN A 468 32.44 21.85 -0.03
CA GLN A 468 31.96 21.24 -1.28
C GLN A 468 32.11 19.72 -1.23
N HIS A 469 30.99 19.03 -1.02
CA HIS A 469 30.92 17.58 -1.21
C HIS A 469 31.09 17.25 -2.69
N HIS A 470 32.21 16.63 -3.03
CA HIS A 470 32.40 16.04 -4.35
C HIS A 470 31.50 14.80 -4.43
N ARG A 471 30.58 14.76 -5.40
CA ARG A 471 29.84 13.54 -5.71
C ARG A 471 30.85 12.50 -6.17
N ASN A 472 31.04 11.44 -5.38
CA ASN A 472 31.64 10.22 -5.90
C ASN A 472 30.70 9.74 -7.00
N SER A 473 31.13 9.89 -8.25
CA SER A 473 30.38 9.48 -9.44
C SER A 473 30.28 7.97 -9.49
#